data_AF-A0AAN8FIR2-F1
#
_entry.id   AF-A0AAN8FIR2-F1
#
_cell.length_a   1.000
_cell.length_b   1.000
_cell.length_c   1.000
_cell.angle_alpha   90.00
_cell.angle_beta   90.00
_cell.angle_gamma   90.00
#
_symmetry.space_group_name_H-M   'P 1'
#
loop_
_entity.id
_entity.type
_entity.pdbx_description
1 polymer ?
#
loop_
_entity_poly.entity_id
_entity_poly.type
_entity_poly.pdbx_seq_one_letter_code
_entity_poly.pdbx_strand_id
1 'polypeptide(L)'
;MQAHQFIEITSTQGVTARMIPLGATLTSLFVRDRYGNDIDVVLGFDNVKEYEENTAYFGSTIGRVCNRIRFGHFVFDGKEYRLPINNEPHHLHGGPKGIATVLY
;
A
#
# COMPACT_ATOMS: atom_id res chain seq x y z
N MET A 1 15.81 9.62 -10.86
CA MET A 1 14.38 9.60 -10.52
C MET A 1 13.67 8.87 -11.64
N GLN A 2 13.17 7.66 -11.38
CA GLN A 2 12.33 6.96 -12.35
C GLN A 2 10.97 7.65 -12.34
N ALA A 3 10.44 7.95 -13.52
CA ALA A 3 9.08 8.48 -13.61
C ALA A 3 8.12 7.41 -13.09
N HIS A 4 7.54 7.65 -11.91
CA HIS A 4 6.53 6.78 -11.36
C HIS A 4 5.23 7.05 -12.12
N GLN A 5 5.02 6.28 -13.18
CA GLN A 5 3.86 6.44 -14.04
C GLN A 5 2.65 5.76 -13.41
N PHE A 6 1.53 6.47 -13.36
CA PHE A 6 0.25 5.87 -13.03
C PHE A 6 -0.16 4.88 -14.13
N ILE A 7 -0.61 3.70 -13.71
CA ILE A 7 -1.19 2.67 -14.55
C ILE A 7 -2.70 2.72 -14.34
N GLU A 8 -3.47 2.83 -15.43
CA GLU A 8 -4.92 2.92 -15.39
C GLU A 8 -5.56 1.75 -16.13
N ILE A 9 -6.59 1.15 -15.53
CA ILE A 9 -7.36 0.05 -16.11
C ILE A 9 -8.84 0.34 -15.92
N THR A 10 -9.61 0.25 -17.00
CA THR A 10 -11.07 0.43 -16.99
C THR A 10 -11.76 -0.87 -17.35
N SER A 11 -12.74 -1.27 -16.54
CA SER A 11 -13.60 -2.43 -16.83
C SER A 11 -14.65 -2.09 -17.89
N THR A 12 -15.22 -3.12 -18.53
CA THR A 12 -16.33 -2.95 -19.48
C THR A 12 -17.61 -2.40 -18.84
N GLN A 13 -17.69 -2.39 -17.51
CA GLN A 13 -18.80 -1.87 -16.72
C GLN A 13 -18.57 -0.41 -16.27
N GLY A 14 -17.45 0.21 -16.66
CA GLY A 14 -17.16 1.63 -16.41
C GLY A 14 -16.48 1.93 -15.08
N VAL A 15 -15.98 0.91 -14.36
CA VAL A 15 -15.13 1.11 -13.17
C VAL A 15 -13.68 1.29 -13.61
N THR A 16 -13.04 2.36 -13.14
CA THR A 16 -11.64 2.66 -13.48
C THR A 16 -10.77 2.63 -12.23
N ALA A 17 -9.73 1.80 -12.25
CA ALA A 17 -8.72 1.74 -11.19
C ALA A 17 -7.42 2.38 -11.69
N ARG A 18 -6.80 3.19 -10.82
CA ARG A 18 -5.48 3.76 -11.06
C ARG A 18 -4.51 3.26 -10.00
N MET A 19 -3.30 2.90 -10.41
CA MET A 19 -2.28 2.33 -9.54
C MET A 19 -0.91 2.91 -9.84
N ILE A 20 0.03 2.73 -8.91
CA ILE A 20 1.46 2.99 -9.12
C ILE A 20 2.29 1.75 -8.78
N PRO A 21 3.47 1.57 -9.39
CA PRO A 21 4.29 0.40 -9.09
C PRO A 21 4.90 0.40 -7.69
N LEU A 22 5.03 1.58 -7.05
CA LEU A 22 5.46 1.69 -5.65
C LEU A 22 4.42 1.02 -4.74
N GLY A 23 4.81 -0.06 -4.07
CA GLY A 23 3.95 -0.86 -3.21
C GLY A 23 2.78 -1.52 -3.93
N ALA A 24 2.80 -1.58 -5.27
CA ALA A 24 1.64 -1.93 -6.10
C ALA A 24 0.36 -1.23 -5.60
N THR A 25 0.46 0.08 -5.37
CA THR A 25 -0.53 0.87 -4.63
C THR A 25 -1.71 1.24 -5.49
N LEU A 26 -2.93 0.97 -5.03
CA LEU A 26 -4.17 1.50 -5.60
C LEU A 26 -4.33 2.97 -5.19
N THR A 27 -4.23 3.87 -6.15
CA THR A 27 -4.24 5.32 -5.88
C THR A 27 -5.61 5.95 -6.04
N SER A 28 -6.43 5.40 -6.94
CA SER A 28 -7.81 5.86 -7.18
C SER A 28 -8.68 4.69 -7.64
N LEU A 29 -9.97 4.74 -7.29
CA LEU A 29 -10.98 3.83 -7.78
C LEU A 29 -12.23 4.63 -8.13
N PHE A 30 -12.43 4.86 -9.41
CA PHE A 30 -13.58 5.59 -9.92
C PHE A 30 -14.75 4.65 -10.18
N VAL A 31 -15.90 4.98 -9.60
CA VAL A 31 -17.18 4.29 -9.82
C VAL A 31 -18.25 5.29 -10.25
N ARG A 32 -19.35 4.81 -10.84
CA ARG A 32 -20.52 5.65 -11.15
C ARG A 32 -21.37 5.88 -9.91
N ASP A 33 -21.67 7.14 -9.61
CA ASP A 33 -22.71 7.52 -8.67
C ASP A 33 -24.12 7.31 -9.25
N ARG A 34 -25.16 7.62 -8.46
CA ARG A 34 -26.57 7.49 -8.88
C ARG A 34 -26.98 8.41 -10.04
N TYR A 35 -26.16 9.40 -10.37
CA TYR A 35 -26.38 10.35 -11.46
C TYR A 35 -25.53 10.04 -12.70
N GLY A 36 -24.70 8.99 -12.64
CA GLY A 36 -23.80 8.59 -13.72
C GLY A 36 -22.47 9.35 -13.74
N ASN A 37 -22.11 10.06 -12.67
CA ASN A 37 -20.82 10.74 -12.56
C ASN A 37 -19.73 9.79 -12.04
N ASP A 38 -18.51 9.98 -12.51
CA ASP A 38 -17.29 9.41 -11.93
C ASP A 38 -17.04 9.98 -10.53
N ILE A 39 -16.93 9.10 -9.53
CA ILE A 39 -16.48 9.48 -8.18
C ILE A 39 -15.32 8.59 -7.75
N ASP A 40 -14.22 9.19 -7.29
CA ASP A 40 -13.16 8.44 -6.61
C ASP A 40 -13.63 8.06 -5.21
N VAL A 41 -13.60 6.77 -4.89
CA VAL A 41 -14.13 6.24 -3.62
C VAL A 41 -13.05 5.74 -2.66
N VAL A 42 -11.77 5.95 -2.97
CA VAL A 42 -10.66 5.63 -2.05
C VAL A 42 -9.91 6.89 -1.64
N LEU A 43 -9.27 6.82 -0.47
CA LEU A 43 -8.33 7.85 -0.04
C LEU A 43 -7.00 7.63 -0.75
N GLY A 44 -6.36 8.73 -1.13
CA GLY A 44 -5.08 8.71 -1.83
C GLY A 44 -4.49 10.10 -1.95
N PHE A 45 -3.40 10.18 -2.71
CA PHE A 45 -2.69 11.41 -3.05
C PHE A 45 -2.64 11.63 -4.56
N ASP A 46 -2.47 12.89 -4.97
CA ASP A 46 -2.41 13.27 -6.38
C ASP A 46 -1.02 13.06 -7.00
N ASN A 47 0.03 12.92 -6.18
CA ASN A 47 1.39 12.68 -6.66
C ASN A 47 2.08 11.49 -5.97
N VAL A 48 3.03 10.90 -6.69
CA VAL A 48 3.74 9.70 -6.21
C VAL A 48 4.67 10.00 -5.03
N LYS A 49 5.22 11.21 -4.96
CA LYS A 49 6.13 11.59 -3.88
C LYS A 49 5.43 11.51 -2.51
N GLU A 50 4.16 11.89 -2.44
CA GLU A 50 3.36 11.75 -1.22
C GLU A 50 3.18 10.27 -0.80
N TYR A 51 3.16 9.33 -1.75
CA TYR A 51 3.16 7.90 -1.44
C TYR A 51 4.50 7.40 -0.91
N GLU A 52 5.63 8.01 -1.29
CA GLU A 52 6.95 7.67 -0.72
C GLU A 52 7.06 8.07 0.76
N GLU A 53 6.36 9.14 1.15
CA GLU A 53 6.34 9.69 2.50
C GLU A 53 5.12 9.18 3.33
N ASN A 54 4.26 8.35 2.72
CA ASN A 54 2.99 7.91 3.30
C ASN A 54 3.20 6.94 4.48
N THR A 55 2.71 7.36 5.66
CA THR A 55 2.70 6.54 6.88
C THR A 55 1.35 5.86 7.14
N ALA A 56 0.31 6.23 6.40
CA ALA A 56 -1.05 5.70 6.54
C ALA A 56 -1.33 4.48 5.65
N TYR A 57 -0.41 4.14 4.73
CA TYR A 57 -0.49 2.96 3.86
C TYR A 57 -1.72 2.93 2.91
N PHE A 58 -2.30 4.11 2.59
CA PHE A 58 -3.42 4.21 1.64
C PHE A 58 -3.18 3.41 0.36
N GLY A 59 -4.04 2.44 0.10
CA GLY A 59 -4.06 1.63 -1.10
C GLY A 59 -2.86 0.70 -1.33
N SER A 60 -1.82 0.76 -0.50
CA SER A 60 -0.58 0.01 -0.70
C SER A 60 -0.75 -1.47 -0.38
N THR A 61 -0.02 -2.32 -1.10
CA THR A 61 0.10 -3.72 -0.74
C THR A 61 0.99 -3.86 0.50
N ILE A 62 0.50 -4.61 1.49
CA ILE A 62 1.18 -4.75 2.79
C ILE A 62 1.78 -6.15 2.94
N GLY A 63 3.07 -6.19 3.29
CA GLY A 63 3.73 -7.44 3.63
C GLY A 63 5.20 -7.27 3.98
N ARG A 64 5.90 -8.35 4.37
CA ARG A 64 5.47 -9.75 4.26
C ARG A 64 4.36 -10.20 5.22
N VAL A 65 4.24 -9.55 6.37
CA VAL A 65 3.16 -9.81 7.33
C VAL A 65 2.40 -8.52 7.58
N CYS A 66 1.09 -8.53 7.34
CA CYS A 66 0.24 -7.39 7.66
C CYS A 66 -0.01 -7.32 9.17
N ASN A 67 -0.23 -6.10 9.66
CA ASN A 67 -0.42 -5.75 11.06
C ASN A 67 0.83 -6.06 11.91
N ARG A 68 0.63 -6.28 13.22
CA ARG A 68 1.68 -6.27 14.22
C ARG A 68 2.23 -7.66 14.50
N ILE A 69 3.54 -7.73 14.66
CA ILE A 69 4.24 -8.83 15.35
C ILE A 69 4.71 -8.29 16.70
N ARG A 70 4.21 -8.92 17.76
CA ARG A 70 4.48 -8.51 19.15
C ARG A 70 5.97 -8.49 19.42
N PHE A 71 6.47 -7.36 19.91
CA PHE A 71 7.89 -7.11 20.19
C PHE A 71 8.83 -7.41 19.02
N GLY A 72 8.31 -7.40 17.79
CA GLY A 72 9.06 -7.78 16.60
C GLY A 72 9.69 -9.16 16.73
N HIS A 73 9.10 -10.05 17.52
CA HIS A 73 9.72 -11.32 17.87
C HIS A 73 8.75 -12.47 17.63
N PHE A 74 9.26 -13.53 17.00
CA PHE A 74 8.55 -14.79 16.86
C PHE A 74 9.55 -15.95 16.75
N VAL A 75 9.05 -17.15 17.01
CA VAL A 75 9.80 -18.40 16.83
C VAL A 75 9.16 -19.16 15.67
N PHE A 76 9.98 -19.64 14.74
CA PHE A 76 9.54 -20.48 13.64
C PHE A 76 10.54 -21.62 13.46
N ASP A 77 10.05 -22.86 13.44
CA ASP A 77 10.86 -24.08 13.41
C ASP A 77 12.01 -24.11 14.44
N GLY A 78 11.70 -23.69 15.67
CA GLY A 78 12.65 -23.66 16.79
C GLY A 78 13.72 -22.56 16.69
N LYS A 79 13.70 -21.72 15.65
CA LYS A 79 14.60 -20.57 15.49
C LYS A 79 13.92 -19.27 15.89
N GLU A 80 14.62 -18.47 16.68
CA GLU A 80 14.20 -17.10 17.03
C GLU A 80 14.45 -16.12 15.89
N TYR A 81 13.47 -15.26 15.63
CA TYR A 81 13.55 -14.17 14.68
C TYR A 81 13.24 -12.86 15.38
N ARG A 82 14.11 -11.87 15.17
CA ARG A 82 13.92 -10.49 15.62
C ARG A 82 13.79 -9.59 14.39
N LEU A 83 12.73 -8.79 14.39
CA LEU A 83 12.34 -7.87 13.33
C LEU A 83 12.52 -6.42 13.82
N PRO A 84 12.70 -5.46 12.90
CA PRO A 84 12.76 -4.04 13.26
C PRO A 84 11.49 -3.59 14.00
N ILE A 85 11.65 -2.81 15.06
CA ILE A 85 10.53 -2.15 15.75
C ILE A 85 10.28 -0.81 15.05
N ASN A 86 9.23 -0.75 14.24
CA ASN A 86 8.82 0.44 13.51
C ASN A 86 7.47 1.02 13.98
N ASN A 87 6.82 0.37 14.95
CA ASN A 87 5.68 0.92 15.65
C ASN A 87 5.76 0.49 17.10
N GLU A 88 6.48 1.24 17.93
CA GLU A 88 6.84 0.82 19.27
C GLU A 88 5.63 0.34 20.10
N PRO A 89 5.75 -0.80 20.82
CA PRO A 89 6.93 -1.66 20.94
C PRO A 89 6.90 -2.84 19.95
N HIS A 90 6.32 -2.70 18.76
CA HIS A 90 6.00 -3.79 17.83
C HIS A 90 6.61 -3.59 16.43
N HIS A 91 6.70 -4.69 15.70
CA HIS A 91 6.93 -4.66 14.26
C HIS A 91 5.57 -4.52 13.57
N LEU A 92 5.45 -3.66 12.57
CA LEU A 92 4.19 -3.36 11.90
C LEU A 92 4.37 -3.43 10.38
N HIS A 93 3.41 -4.05 9.69
CA HIS A 93 3.24 -3.96 8.23
C HIS A 93 4.51 -4.32 7.43
N GLY A 94 5.28 -5.31 7.90
CA GLY A 94 6.52 -5.76 7.25
C GLY A 94 7.75 -4.89 7.50
N GLY A 95 7.62 -3.81 8.28
CA GLY A 95 8.73 -2.97 8.72
C GLY A 95 9.17 -1.90 7.73
N PRO A 96 10.32 -1.26 7.98
CA PRO A 96 10.84 -0.15 7.16
C PRO A 96 11.19 -0.51 5.72
N LYS A 97 11.25 -1.81 5.40
CA LYS A 97 11.51 -2.34 4.05
C LYS A 97 10.40 -3.34 3.65
N GLY A 98 9.18 -3.06 4.10
CA GLY A 98 7.99 -3.83 3.74
C GLY A 98 7.63 -3.63 2.26
N ILE A 99 6.70 -4.45 1.76
CA ILE A 99 6.27 -4.42 0.35
C ILE A 99 5.80 -3.02 -0.09
N ALA A 100 5.14 -2.27 0.80
CA ALA A 100 4.65 -0.92 0.52
C ALA A 100 5.74 0.07 0.08
N THR A 101 7.02 -0.18 0.42
CA THR A 101 8.14 0.72 0.08
C THR A 101 8.95 0.25 -1.13
N VAL A 102 8.52 -0.82 -1.82
CA VAL A 102 9.24 -1.45 -2.93
C VAL A 102 8.63 -1.03 -4.26
N LEU A 103 9.47 -0.73 -5.26
CA LEU A 103 9.04 -0.51 -6.63
C LEU A 103 8.92 -1.86 -7.36
N TYR A 104 7.76 -2.10 -8.00
CA TYR A 104 7.47 -3.29 -8.80
C TYR A 104 7.53 -3.04 -10.31
#